data_AF-X1HWF4-F1
#
_entry.id   AF-X1HWF4-F1
#
_cell.length_a   1.000
_cell.length_b   1.000
_cell.length_c   1.000
_cell.angle_alpha   90.00
_cell.angle_beta   90.00
_cell.angle_gamma   90.00
#
_symmetry.space_group_name_H-M   'P 1'
#
loop_
_entity.id
_entity.type
_entity.pdbx_description
1 polymer ?
#
loop_
_entity_poly.entity_id
_entity_poly.type
_entity_poly.pdbx_seq_one_letter_code
_entity_poly.pdbx_strand_id
1 'polypeptide(L)'
;MNKEMKSGSNLEKLLSRGKFVVTAELGPPKGVNINAIIDKVKILKEFCDAVNITDNQTSIVRMSSISSAIKIIQLGMEPIIQMVTRDRNRIALQSDLIGAAALGVKNVLCLTGD
;
A
#
# COMPACT_ATOMS: atom_id res chain seq x y z
N MET A 1 19.96 -20.14 -11.70
CA MET A 1 18.77 -19.75 -12.48
C MET A 1 18.06 -18.63 -11.73
N ASN A 2 18.16 -17.38 -12.20
CA ASN A 2 17.38 -16.28 -11.64
C ASN A 2 15.92 -16.52 -12.03
N LYS A 3 15.14 -17.10 -11.12
CA LYS A 3 13.68 -17.04 -11.20
C LYS A 3 13.32 -15.56 -11.20
N GLU A 4 12.65 -15.09 -12.25
CA GLU A 4 12.18 -13.70 -12.33
C GLU A 4 11.44 -13.38 -11.02
N MET A 5 11.89 -12.36 -10.29
CA MET A 5 11.26 -11.98 -9.01
C MET A 5 9.93 -11.29 -9.31
N LYS A 6 8.84 -12.06 -9.33
CA LYS A 6 7.47 -11.56 -9.46
C LYS A 6 6.80 -11.47 -8.09
N SER A 7 6.04 -10.41 -7.86
CA SER A 7 5.31 -10.23 -6.59
C SER A 7 4.10 -11.17 -6.45
N GLY A 8 3.58 -11.70 -7.57
CA GLY A 8 2.37 -12.51 -7.58
C GLY A 8 1.11 -11.71 -7.22
N SER A 9 1.16 -10.38 -7.34
CA SER A 9 0.06 -9.45 -7.12
C SER A 9 -0.83 -9.35 -8.36
N ASN A 10 -2.05 -8.82 -8.23
CA ASN A 10 -2.89 -8.54 -9.39
C ASN A 10 -2.28 -7.42 -10.24
N LEU A 11 -1.75 -6.38 -9.60
CA LEU A 11 -1.08 -5.26 -10.25
C LEU A 11 0.06 -5.73 -11.15
N GLU A 12 0.94 -6.59 -10.64
CA GLU A 12 2.06 -7.16 -11.41
C GLU A 12 1.58 -7.94 -12.64
N LYS A 13 0.51 -8.73 -12.49
CA LYS A 13 -0.08 -9.51 -13.59
C LYS A 13 -0.69 -8.63 -14.67
N LEU A 14 -1.38 -7.55 -14.28
CA LEU A 14 -1.99 -6.61 -15.22
C LEU A 14 -0.93 -5.87 -16.02
N LEU A 15 0.09 -5.32 -15.34
CA LEU A 15 1.20 -4.62 -15.96
C LEU A 15 2.00 -5.54 -16.89
N SER A 16 2.30 -6.76 -16.47
CA SER A 16 3.02 -7.75 -17.29
C SER A 16 2.26 -8.16 -18.55
N ARG A 17 0.93 -7.98 -18.58
CA ARG A 17 0.08 -8.24 -19.76
C ARG A 17 -0.10 -7.01 -20.66
N GLY A 18 0.56 -5.89 -20.36
CA GLY A 18 0.41 -4.64 -21.09
C GLY A 18 -0.99 -4.02 -20.96
N LYS A 19 -1.72 -4.33 -19.88
CA LYS A 19 -3.02 -3.69 -19.62
C LYS A 19 -2.81 -2.25 -19.17
N PHE A 20 -3.72 -1.37 -19.58
CA PHE A 20 -3.81 -0.04 -18.99
C PHE A 20 -4.35 -0.19 -17.55
N VAL A 21 -3.53 0.17 -16.57
CA VAL A 21 -3.83 0.02 -15.15
C VAL A 21 -4.24 1.37 -14.57
N VAL A 22 -5.31 1.37 -13.76
CA VAL A 22 -5.77 2.54 -13.02
C VAL A 22 -5.49 2.34 -11.53
N THR A 23 -4.79 3.28 -10.92
CA THR A 23 -4.62 3.34 -9.47
C THR A 23 -5.14 4.66 -8.92
N ALA A 24 -5.55 4.65 -7.66
CA ALA A 24 -5.90 5.85 -6.92
C ALA A 24 -5.00 6.00 -5.70
N GLU A 25 -4.85 7.23 -5.20
CA GLU A 25 -4.20 7.51 -3.94
C GLU A 25 -5.21 7.65 -2.79
N LEU A 26 -4.91 7.00 -1.67
CA LEU A 26 -5.68 7.04 -0.44
C LEU A 26 -4.80 7.49 0.72
N GLY A 27 -5.14 8.65 1.28
CA GLY A 27 -4.57 9.12 2.54
C GLY A 27 -5.21 8.42 3.76
N PRO A 28 -4.41 7.79 4.64
CA PRO A 28 -4.89 7.24 5.91
C PRO A 28 -5.52 8.31 6.82
N PRO A 29 -6.38 7.92 7.77
CA PRO A 29 -6.93 8.83 8.78
C PRO A 29 -5.85 9.28 9.78
N LYS A 30 -6.06 10.44 10.41
CA LYS A 30 -5.17 10.96 11.49
C LYS A 30 -5.31 10.22 12.83
N GLY A 31 -6.26 9.30 12.95
CA GLY A 31 -6.54 8.58 14.19
C GLY A 31 -7.01 7.16 13.91
N VAL A 32 -7.61 6.52 14.91
CA VAL A 32 -7.96 5.09 14.89
C VAL A 32 -9.21 4.76 14.09
N ASN A 33 -10.01 5.75 13.69
CA ASN A 33 -11.27 5.53 12.99
C ASN A 33 -11.03 5.09 11.54
N ILE A 34 -11.29 3.81 11.28
CA ILE A 34 -11.06 3.15 9.99
C ILE A 34 -12.18 3.40 8.95
N ASN A 35 -13.32 3.99 9.34
CA ASN A 35 -14.47 4.15 8.46
C ASN A 35 -14.13 4.95 7.20
N ALA A 36 -13.26 5.96 7.32
CA ALA A 36 -12.77 6.73 6.18
C ALA A 36 -12.04 5.87 5.12
N ILE A 37 -11.40 4.77 5.52
CA ILE A 37 -10.80 3.82 4.59
C ILE A 37 -11.89 2.95 3.96
N ILE A 38 -12.83 2.45 4.75
CA ILE A 38 -13.94 1.61 4.27
C ILE A 38 -14.73 2.33 3.18
N ASP A 39 -15.13 3.58 3.43
CA ASP A 39 -15.97 4.34 2.51
C ASP A 39 -15.24 4.65 1.20
N LYS A 40 -13.94 4.98 1.27
CA LYS A 40 -13.11 5.17 0.07
C LYS A 40 -12.96 3.87 -0.73
N VAL A 41 -12.69 2.74 -0.07
CA VAL A 41 -12.52 1.45 -0.76
C VAL A 41 -13.80 1.02 -1.46
N LYS A 42 -14.97 1.24 -0.86
CA LYS A 42 -16.27 0.95 -1.50
C LYS A 42 -16.41 1.63 -2.86
N ILE A 43 -15.97 2.88 -2.96
CA ILE A 43 -16.01 3.66 -4.21
C ILE A 43 -14.90 3.19 -5.14
N LEU A 44 -13.65 3.14 -4.67
CA LEU A 44 -12.48 2.93 -5.52
C LEU A 44 -12.42 1.53 -6.12
N LYS A 45 -13.00 0.51 -5.47
CA LYS A 45 -12.96 -0.88 -5.94
C LYS A 45 -13.64 -1.09 -7.30
N GLU A 46 -14.55 -0.21 -7.69
CA GLU A 46 -15.24 -0.27 -8.99
C GLU A 46 -14.42 0.36 -10.12
N PHE A 47 -13.43 1.21 -9.80
CA PHE A 47 -12.72 2.03 -10.78
C PHE A 47 -11.20 1.81 -10.83
N CYS A 48 -10.62 1.21 -9.80
CA CYS A 48 -9.17 1.09 -9.63
C CYS A 48 -8.72 -0.36 -9.46
N ASP A 49 -7.63 -0.72 -10.12
CA ASP A 49 -6.99 -2.04 -10.03
C ASP A 49 -6.20 -2.23 -8.72
N ALA A 50 -5.68 -1.12 -8.18
CA ALA A 50 -4.96 -1.06 -6.91
C ALA A 50 -5.07 0.33 -6.29
N VAL A 51 -4.81 0.44 -4.99
CA VAL A 51 -4.81 1.71 -4.26
C VAL A 51 -3.47 1.97 -3.59
N ASN A 52 -2.87 3.11 -3.92
CA ASN A 52 -1.67 3.60 -3.26
C ASN A 52 -2.02 4.24 -1.92
N ILE A 53 -1.37 3.80 -0.86
CA ILE A 53 -1.61 4.24 0.50
C ILE A 53 -0.39 5.00 0.96
N THR A 54 -0.58 6.28 1.17
CA THR A 54 0.49 7.16 1.60
C THR A 54 0.95 6.93 3.04
N ASP A 55 2.17 7.35 3.35
CA ASP A 55 2.79 7.21 4.66
C ASP A 55 3.17 8.58 5.21
N ASN A 56 2.48 9.02 6.28
CA ASN A 56 2.67 10.32 6.96
C ASN A 56 2.84 11.52 6.02
N GLN A 57 1.89 11.71 5.09
CA GLN A 57 1.97 12.82 4.12
C GLN A 57 2.18 14.15 4.81
N THR A 58 2.98 14.99 4.17
CA THR A 58 3.33 16.33 4.66
C THR A 58 3.86 16.32 6.10
N SER A 59 4.53 15.23 6.51
CA SER A 59 5.09 15.07 7.86
C SER A 59 4.05 15.07 8.98
N ILE A 60 2.80 14.71 8.66
CA ILE A 60 1.71 14.65 9.63
C ILE A 60 1.47 13.21 10.05
N VAL A 61 1.42 12.97 11.37
CA VAL A 61 1.09 11.68 11.95
C VAL A 61 -0.27 11.19 11.43
N ARG A 62 -0.27 9.98 10.89
CA ARG A 62 -1.48 9.27 10.47
C ARG A 62 -1.39 7.80 10.86
N MET A 63 -2.51 7.09 10.73
CA MET A 63 -2.48 5.64 10.72
C MET A 63 -1.46 5.17 9.67
N SER A 64 -0.62 4.20 10.03
CA SER A 64 0.44 3.72 9.14
C SER A 64 -0.15 3.19 7.81
N SER A 65 0.63 3.31 6.74
CA SER A 65 0.27 2.75 5.43
C SER A 65 0.03 1.24 5.51
N ILE A 66 0.81 0.53 6.34
CA ILE A 66 0.70 -0.92 6.56
C ILE A 66 -0.62 -1.31 7.23
N SER A 67 -1.01 -0.66 8.34
CA SER A 67 -2.27 -0.96 9.02
C SER A 67 -3.47 -0.69 8.12
N SER A 68 -3.40 0.39 7.35
CA SER A 68 -4.40 0.72 6.34
C SER A 68 -4.46 -0.34 5.24
N ALA A 69 -3.31 -0.84 4.77
CA ALA A 69 -3.20 -1.86 3.73
C ALA A 69 -3.84 -3.19 4.16
N ILE A 70 -3.61 -3.62 5.39
CA ILE A 70 -4.22 -4.84 5.93
C ILE A 70 -5.75 -4.72 5.90
N LYS A 71 -6.30 -3.57 6.29
CA LYS A 71 -7.75 -3.35 6.20
C LYS A 71 -8.24 -3.38 4.75
N ILE A 72 -7.50 -2.77 3.84
CA ILE A 72 -7.83 -2.73 2.40
C ILE A 72 -7.83 -4.14 1.80
N ILE A 73 -6.86 -4.99 2.18
CA ILE A 73 -6.83 -6.41 1.81
C ILE A 73 -8.08 -7.14 2.33
N GLN A 74 -8.46 -6.92 3.59
CA GLN A 74 -9.69 -7.51 4.16
C GLN A 74 -10.97 -7.09 3.43
N LEU A 75 -10.97 -5.90 2.81
CA LEU A 75 -12.07 -5.41 1.97
C LEU A 75 -11.96 -5.91 0.51
N GLY A 76 -10.95 -6.72 0.20
CA GLY A 76 -10.74 -7.35 -1.09
C GLY A 76 -10.27 -6.39 -2.18
N MET A 77 -9.51 -5.35 -1.83
CA MET A 77 -8.83 -4.46 -2.77
C MET A 77 -7.31 -4.59 -2.59
N GLU A 78 -6.55 -4.40 -3.66
CA GLU A 78 -5.09 -4.54 -3.62
C GLU A 78 -4.40 -3.23 -3.19
N PRO A 79 -3.63 -3.23 -2.07
CA PRO A 79 -2.89 -2.05 -1.66
C PRO A 79 -1.49 -1.99 -2.27
N ILE A 80 -0.99 -0.76 -2.40
CA ILE A 80 0.41 -0.42 -2.60
C ILE A 80 0.80 0.46 -1.41
N ILE A 81 1.64 -0.03 -0.50
CA ILE A 81 2.07 0.80 0.63
C ILE A 81 3.16 1.76 0.18
N GLN A 82 3.02 3.04 0.49
CA GLN A 82 4.17 3.93 0.52
C GLN A 82 5.00 3.61 1.76
N MET A 83 6.32 3.64 1.58
CA MET A 83 7.28 3.53 2.66
C MET A 83 8.26 4.68 2.51
N VAL A 84 8.17 5.66 3.42
CA VAL A 84 9.11 6.79 3.46
C VAL A 84 10.30 6.47 4.36
N THR A 85 11.51 6.84 3.94
CA THR A 85 12.72 6.60 4.72
C THR A 85 12.95 7.61 5.85
N ARG A 86 12.37 8.81 5.76
CA ARG A 86 12.53 9.89 6.75
C ARG A 86 12.11 9.49 8.17
N ASP A 87 11.02 8.74 8.31
CA ASP A 87 10.38 8.50 9.60
C ASP A 87 10.88 7.23 10.31
N ARG A 88 11.77 6.44 9.67
CA ARG A 88 12.19 5.12 10.15
C ARG A 88 13.68 4.87 9.95
N ASN A 89 14.31 4.21 10.91
CA ASN A 89 15.65 3.68 10.73
C ASN A 89 15.64 2.39 9.89
N ARG A 90 16.83 1.92 9.47
CA ARG A 90 16.98 0.73 8.61
C ARG A 90 16.35 -0.54 9.21
N ILE A 91 16.47 -0.73 10.54
CA ILE A 91 15.92 -1.92 11.22
C ILE A 91 14.39 -1.87 11.19
N ALA A 92 13.81 -0.69 11.50
CA ALA A 92 12.37 -0.47 11.44
C ALA A 92 11.83 -0.70 10.03
N LEU A 93 12.49 -0.16 8.98
CA LEU A 93 12.11 -0.39 7.58
C LEU A 93 12.09 -1.88 7.23
N GLN A 94 13.14 -2.62 7.57
CA GLN A 94 13.20 -4.05 7.29
C GLN A 94 12.14 -4.84 8.05
N SER A 95 11.96 -4.57 9.34
CA SER A 95 10.96 -5.23 10.18
C SER A 95 9.54 -4.96 9.66
N ASP A 96 9.25 -3.72 9.29
CA ASP A 96 7.96 -3.30 8.76
C ASP A 96 7.66 -3.98 7.42
N LEU A 97 8.63 -4.03 6.50
CA LEU A 97 8.46 -4.69 5.20
C LEU A 97 8.27 -6.20 5.32
N ILE A 98 9.03 -6.86 6.20
CA ILE A 98 8.86 -8.29 6.49
C ILE A 98 7.45 -8.55 7.05
N GLY A 99 7.02 -7.74 8.02
CA GLY A 99 5.68 -7.84 8.62
C GLY A 99 4.57 -7.59 7.59
N ALA A 100 4.69 -6.55 6.77
CA ALA A 100 3.73 -6.23 5.73
C ALA A 100 3.60 -7.37 4.70
N ALA A 101 4.73 -7.93 4.26
CA ALA A 101 4.74 -9.06 3.34
C ALA A 101 4.08 -10.31 3.95
N ALA A 102 4.37 -10.62 5.22
CA ALA A 102 3.74 -11.72 5.95
C ALA A 102 2.21 -11.57 6.09
N LEU A 103 1.72 -10.32 6.10
CA LEU A 103 0.29 -9.97 6.18
C LEU A 103 -0.36 -9.82 4.79
N GLY A 104 0.33 -10.20 3.73
CA GLY A 104 -0.20 -10.27 2.36
C GLY A 104 -0.03 -9.00 1.53
N VAL A 105 0.71 -8.00 2.00
CA VAL A 105 1.09 -6.85 1.18
C VAL A 105 2.12 -7.29 0.14
N LYS A 106 1.86 -6.99 -1.13
CA LYS A 106 2.71 -7.44 -2.25
C LYS A 106 3.36 -6.30 -3.04
N ASN A 107 2.91 -5.06 -2.82
CA ASN A 107 3.36 -3.90 -3.59
C ASN A 107 3.81 -2.80 -2.61
N VAL A 108 4.99 -2.25 -2.88
CA VAL A 108 5.62 -1.20 -2.07
C VAL A 108 6.10 -0.09 -3.01
N LEU A 109 5.81 1.15 -2.65
CA LEU A 109 6.37 2.35 -3.27
C LEU A 109 7.38 2.96 -2.30
N CYS A 110 8.67 2.81 -2.63
CA CYS A 110 9.77 3.34 -1.82
C CYS A 110 9.99 4.83 -2.11
N LEU A 111 9.97 5.65 -1.07
CA LEU A 111 10.11 7.11 -1.17
C LEU A 111 11.15 7.60 -0.17
N THR A 112 11.85 8.68 -0.51
CA THR A 112 12.75 9.35 0.45
C THR A 112 11.95 9.98 1.59
N GLY A 113 10.83 10.62 1.25
CA GLY A 113 10.17 11.63 2.08
C GLY A 113 10.77 13.01 1.81
N ASP A 114 9.99 14.06 2.09
CA ASP A 114 10.42 15.46 2.07
C ASP A 114 11.03 15.88 3.42
#